data_AF-A0A3D1HQW7-F1
#
_entry.id   AF-A0A3D1HQW7-F1
#
_cell.length_a   1.000
_cell.length_b   1.000
_cell.length_c   1.000
_cell.angle_alpha   90.00
_cell.angle_beta   90.00
_cell.angle_gamma   90.00
#
_symmetry.space_group_name_H-M   'P 1'
#
loop_
_entity.id
_entity.type
_entity.pdbx_description
1 polymer ?
#
loop_
_entity_poly.entity_id
_entity_poly.type
_entity_poly.pdbx_seq_one_letter_code
_entity_poly.pdbx_strand_id
1 'polypeptide(L)' 'VIFEEFKGTGNSEVILDRKLSDKRTFPAIDITRSGTRKEELLVDKGTLAKMWVLRR' A
#
# COMPACT_ATOMS: atom_id res chain seq x y z
N VAL A 1 12.94 -9.21 12.14
CA VAL A 1 13.86 -8.19 12.69
C VAL A 1 14.13 -7.12 11.64
N ILE A 2 14.86 -7.43 10.56
CA ILE A 2 15.22 -6.44 9.51
C ILE A 2 14.02 -5.74 8.85
N PHE A 3 12.94 -6.46 8.49
CA PHE A 3 11.76 -5.85 7.86
C PHE A 3 11.10 -4.76 8.72
N GLU A 4 10.91 -5.04 10.02
CA GLU A 4 10.29 -4.09 10.94
C GLU A 4 11.18 -2.87 11.21
N GLU A 5 12.51 -3.05 11.21
CA GLU A 5 13.47 -1.94 11.32
C GLU A 5 13.42 -0.99 10.12
N PHE A 6 13.33 -1.53 8.90
CA PHE A 6 13.19 -0.71 7.69
C PHE A 6 11.81 -0.10 7.54
N LYS A 7 10.76 -0.77 8.00
CA LYS A 7 9.40 -0.20 8.06
C LYS A 7 9.30 1.01 8.99
N GLY A 8 10.05 1.00 10.09
CA GLY A 8 10.14 2.12 11.01
C GLY A 8 10.75 3.38 10.38
N THR A 9 11.72 3.19 9.48
CA THR A 9 12.48 4.25 8.81
C THR A 9 11.88 4.70 7.47
N GLY A 10 11.18 3.81 6.77
CA GLY A 10 10.51 4.10 5.51
C GLY A 10 9.23 4.92 5.63
N ASN A 11 8.84 5.57 4.52
CA ASN A 11 7.60 6.35 4.42
C ASN A 11 6.61 5.76 3.40
N SER A 12 7.00 4.75 2.62
CA SER A 12 6.21 4.12 1.56
C SER A 12 6.46 2.62 1.55
N GLU A 13 5.39 1.84 1.49
CA GLU A 13 5.43 0.38 1.45
C GLU A 13 4.51 -0.16 0.36
N VAL A 14 5.03 -1.08 -0.46
CA VAL A 14 4.24 -1.85 -1.44
C VAL A 14 4.39 -3.32 -1.09
N ILE A 15 3.29 -3.92 -0.66
CA ILE A 15 3.25 -5.32 -0.19
C ILE A 15 2.68 -6.18 -1.31
N LEU A 16 3.36 -7.30 -1.58
CA LEU A 16 2.91 -8.30 -2.53
C LEU A 16 2.33 -9.51 -1.80
N ASP A 17 1.17 -10.00 -2.25
CA ASP A 17 0.52 -11.20 -1.71
C ASP A 17 0.89 -12.44 -2.54
N ARG A 18 1.54 -13.41 -1.87
CA ARG A 18 1.86 -14.71 -2.46
C ARG A 18 0.63 -15.45 -2.96
N LYS A 19 -0.52 -15.36 -2.27
CA LYS A 19 -1.76 -16.03 -2.67
C LYS A 19 -2.30 -15.51 -4.00
N LEU A 20 -2.14 -14.21 -4.27
CA LEU A 20 -2.53 -13.62 -5.56
C LEU A 20 -1.59 -14.10 -6.67
N SER A 21 -0.29 -14.14 -6.38
CA SER A 21 0.72 -14.66 -7.31
C SER A 21 0.50 -16.14 -7.64
N ASP A 22 0.17 -16.97 -6.65
CA ASP A 22 -0.11 -18.41 -6.84
C ASP A 22 -1.35 -18.62 -7.73
N LYS A 23 -2.32 -17.71 -7.66
CA LYS A 23 -3.50 -17.65 -8.55
C LYS A 23 -3.21 -17.01 -9.90
N ARG A 24 -1.96 -16.65 -10.20
CA ARG A 24 -1.53 -15.94 -11.41
C ARG A 24 -2.28 -14.63 -11.67
N THR A 25 -2.73 -13.97 -10.60
CA THR A 25 -3.39 -12.66 -10.67
C THR A 25 -2.32 -11.58 -10.51
N PHE A 26 -2.16 -10.75 -11.54
CA PHE A 26 -1.14 -9.70 -11.57
C PHE A 26 -1.76 -8.33 -11.88
N PRO A 27 -1.29 -7.25 -11.22
CA PRO A 27 -0.22 -7.22 -10.23
C PRO A 27 -0.65 -7.79 -8.86
N ALA A 28 0.22 -8.56 -8.21
CA ALA A 28 -0.09 -9.28 -6.96
C ALA A 28 0.02 -8.36 -5.72
N ILE A 29 -0.54 -7.15 -5.78
CA ILE A 29 -0.41 -6.12 -4.74
C ILE A 29 -1.50 -6.28 -3.69
N ASP A 30 -1.11 -6.25 -2.43
CA ASP A 30 -2.02 -6.12 -1.29
C ASP A 30 -2.32 -4.63 -1.05
N ILE A 31 -3.47 -4.18 -1.54
CA ILE A 31 -3.87 -2.76 -1.47
C ILE A 31 -4.15 -2.34 -0.03
N THR A 32 -4.67 -3.22 0.81
CA THR A 32 -5.04 -2.87 2.20
C THR A 32 -3.79 -2.66 3.06
N ARG A 33 -2.72 -3.43 2.81
CA ARG A 33 -1.48 -3.32 3.58
C ARG A 33 -0.46 -2.34 2.98
N SER A 34 -0.55 -2.02 1.69
CA SER A 34 0.34 -1.06 1.02
C SER A 34 -0.08 0.39 1.27
N GLY A 35 0.86 1.31 1.42
CA GLY A 35 0.53 2.72 1.63
C GLY A 35 1.73 3.64 1.79
N THR A 36 1.47 4.94 1.70
CA THR A 36 2.46 6.00 1.87
C THR A 36 2.03 6.92 3.01
N ARG A 37 2.93 7.22 3.95
CA ARG A 37 2.70 8.18 5.02
C ARG A 37 2.63 9.59 4.42
N LYS A 38 1.72 10.42 4.95
CA LYS A 38 1.45 11.79 4.46
C LYS A 38 1.00 11.83 2.99
N GLU A 39 0.19 10.87 2.55
CA GLU A 39 -0.35 10.84 1.18
C GLU A 39 -1.22 12.07 0.84
N GLU A 40 -1.73 12.79 1.83
CA GLU A 40 -2.44 14.07 1.66
C GLU A 40 -1.58 15.20 1.08
N LEU A 41 -0.24 15.06 1.11
CA LEU A 41 0.69 15.99 0.47
C LEU A 41 0.96 15.63 -0.99
N LEU A 42 0.56 14.43 -1.43
CA LEU A 42 0.88 13.87 -2.75
C LEU A 42 -0.32 13.91 -3.71
N VAL A 43 -1.54 13.88 -3.18
CA VAL A 43 -2.79 13.89 -3.95
C VAL A 43 -3.76 14.94 -3.44
N ASP A 44 -4.65 15.41 -4.31
CA ASP A 44 -5.71 16.32 -3.91
C ASP A 44 -6.72 15.64 -2.97
N LYS A 45 -7.45 16.45 -2.19
CA LYS A 45 -8.43 15.95 -1.20
C LYS A 45 -9.53 15.09 -1.83
N GLY A 46 -9.94 15.39 -3.06
CA GLY A 46 -10.99 14.64 -3.76
C GLY A 46 -10.50 13.25 -4.16
N THR A 47 -9.28 13.15 -4.66
CA THR A 47 -8.62 11.86 -4.96
C THR A 47 -8.35 11.06 -3.69
N LEU A 48 -7.85 11.71 -2.62
CA LEU A 48 -7.59 11.05 -1.34
C LEU A 48 -8.86 10.39 -0.77
N ALA A 49 -10.00 11.09 -0.79
CA ALA A 49 -11.27 10.55 -0.33
C ALA A 49 -11.69 9.31 -1.14
N LYS A 50 -11.54 9.35 -2.48
CA LYS A 50 -11.83 8.20 -3.34
C LYS A 50 -10.91 7.01 -3.06
N MET A 51 -9.63 7.26 -2.84
CA MET A 51 -8.66 6.21 -2.49
C MET A 51 -9.01 5.54 -1.17
N TRP A 52 -9.45 6.30 -0.15
CA TRP A 52 -9.88 5.74 1.13
C TRP A 52 -11.16 4.90 1.00
N VAL A 53 -12.10 5.29 0.13
CA VAL A 53 -13.29 4.48 -0.16
C VAL A 53 -12.90 3.15 -0.82
N LEU A 54 -11.94 3.16 -1.75
CA LEU A 54 -11.48 1.94 -2.45
C LEU A 54 -10.70 0.98 -1.54
N ARG A 55 -10.08 1.49 -0.47
CA ARG A 55 -9.31 0.70 0.50
C ARG A 55 -10.18 0.04 1.59
N ARG A 56 -11.47 0.40 1.66
CA ARG A 56 -12.42 -0.05 2.67
C ARG A 56 -13.20 -1.27 2.20
#